data_AF-A0A846CJ28-F1
#
_entry.id   AF-A0A846CJ28-F1
#
_cell.length_a   1.000
_cell.length_b   1.000
_cell.length_c   1.000
_cell.angle_alpha   90.00
_cell.angle_beta   90.00
_cell.angle_gamma   90.00
#
_symmetry.space_group_name_H-M   'P 1'
#
loop_
_entity.id
_entity.type
_entity.pdbx_description
1 polymer ?
#
loop_
_entity_poly.entity_id
_entity_poly.type
_entity_poly.pdbx_seq_one_letter_code
_entity_poly.pdbx_strand_id
1 'polypeptide(L)' 'MAIPPYILTIHHTHCSNCGQKVPKTLSVRTHSCPKCGTVLDRDENAAINILNKALHEVGIILSA' A
#
# COMPACT_ATOMS: atom_id res chain seq x y z
N MET A 1 -14.69 -23.13 18.69
CA MET A 1 -14.35 -21.70 18.63
C MET A 1 -14.43 -21.28 17.17
N ALA A 2 -15.57 -20.74 16.73
CA ALA A 2 -15.78 -20.34 15.35
C ALA A 2 -15.10 -18.99 15.12
N ILE A 3 -14.09 -18.97 14.25
CA ILE A 3 -13.48 -17.74 13.76
C ILE A 3 -14.51 -17.15 12.78
N PRO A 4 -15.04 -15.93 13.01
CA PRO A 4 -16.06 -15.37 12.15
C PRO A 4 -15.53 -15.22 10.71
N PRO A 5 -16.33 -15.48 9.66
CA PRO A 5 -15.90 -15.47 8.25
C PRO A 5 -15.55 -14.08 7.69
N TYR A 6 -15.34 -13.09 8.56
CA TYR A 6 -15.02 -11.70 8.23
C TYR A 6 -13.50 -11.44 8.26
N ILE A 7 -12.73 -12.23 7.51
CA ILE A 7 -11.40 -11.81 7.01
C ILE A 7 -11.54 -11.14 5.61
N LEU A 8 -12.78 -10.84 5.20
CA LEU A 8 -13.12 -10.08 3.99
C LEU A 8 -13.02 -8.55 4.19
N THR A 9 -12.23 -8.07 5.15
CA THR A 9 -12.03 -6.63 5.34
C THR A 9 -11.30 -6.05 4.13
N ILE A 10 -11.94 -5.11 3.45
CA ILE A 10 -11.32 -4.28 2.43
C ILE A 10 -10.15 -3.54 3.12
N HIS A 11 -8.93 -3.95 2.80
CA HIS A 11 -7.72 -3.29 3.28
C HIS A 11 -7.43 -2.08 2.38
N HIS A 12 -6.97 -0.99 2.97
CA HIS A 12 -6.58 0.19 2.21
C HIS A 12 -5.06 0.23 2.13
N THR A 13 -4.52 0.11 0.92
CA THR A 13 -3.09 0.31 0.67
C THR A 13 -2.87 1.67 0.05
N HIS A 14 -1.97 2.47 0.61
CA HIS A 14 -1.52 3.71 -0.03
C HIS A 14 -0.63 3.38 -1.22
N CYS A 15 -0.86 4.02 -2.36
CA CYS A 15 0.07 3.97 -3.47
C CYS A 15 1.36 4.67 -3.09
N SER A 16 2.49 3.97 -3.20
CA SER A 16 3.81 4.52 -2.90
C SER A 16 4.21 5.70 -3.79
N ASN A 17 3.66 5.76 -5.01
CA ASN A 17 3.98 6.78 -5.99
C ASN A 17 3.16 8.08 -5.81
N CYS A 18 1.84 7.96 -5.61
CA CYS A 18 0.94 9.13 -5.59
C CYS A 18 0.17 9.35 -4.27
N GLY A 19 0.38 8.48 -3.27
CA GLY A 19 -0.27 8.54 -1.96
C GLY A 19 -1.75 8.11 -1.92
N GLN A 20 -2.36 7.81 -3.07
CA GLN A 20 -3.79 7.46 -3.16
C GLN A 20 -4.11 6.21 -2.33
N LYS A 21 -5.20 6.26 -1.55
CA LYS A 21 -5.76 5.07 -0.89
C LYS A 21 -6.45 4.19 -1.92
N VAL A 22 -5.97 2.96 -2.07
CA VAL A 22 -6.56 1.95 -2.96
C VAL A 22 -7.21 0.86 -2.09
N PRO A 23 -8.55 0.71 -2.10
CA PRO A 23 -9.24 -0.36 -1.40
C PRO A 23 -9.06 -1.69 -2.13
N LYS A 24 -8.60 -2.72 -1.42
CA LYS A 24 -8.48 -4.10 -1.95
C LYS A 24 -8.38 -5.13 -0.83
N THR A 25 -8.73 -6.38 -1.11
CA THR A 25 -8.61 -7.46 -0.12
C THR A 25 -7.16 -7.94 0.02
N LEU A 26 -6.83 -8.63 1.12
CA LEU A 26 -5.52 -9.26 1.32
C LEU A 26 -5.22 -10.36 0.29
N SER A 27 -6.23 -10.88 -0.42
CA SER A 27 -6.03 -11.83 -1.52
C SER A 27 -5.45 -11.17 -2.77
N VAL A 28 -5.62 -9.86 -2.94
CA VAL A 28 -5.10 -9.11 -4.10
C VAL A 28 -3.62 -8.81 -3.89
N ARG A 29 -2.75 -9.62 -4.50
CA ARG A 29 -1.29 -9.49 -4.39
C ARG A 29 -0.72 -8.37 -5.26
N THR A 30 -1.36 -8.01 -6.37
CA THR A 30 -0.90 -6.90 -7.22
C THR A 30 -1.47 -5.56 -6.75
N HIS A 31 -0.62 -4.55 -6.60
CA HIS A 31 -1.03 -3.15 -6.49
C HIS A 31 -1.17 -2.56 -7.87
N SER A 32 -2.37 -2.17 -8.26
CA SER A 32 -2.65 -1.37 -9.44
C SER A 32 -3.31 -0.08 -8.98
N CYS A 33 -2.65 1.05 -9.20
CA CYS A 33 -3.16 2.34 -8.77
C CYS A 33 -4.00 3.00 -9.88
N PRO A 34 -5.31 3.26 -9.65
CA PRO A 34 -6.17 3.88 -10.66
C PRO A 34 -5.84 5.36 -10.92
N LYS A 35 -5.06 6.00 -10.05
CA LYS A 35 -4.73 7.42 -10.15
C LYS A 35 -3.46 7.68 -10.98
N CYS A 36 -2.40 6.92 -10.75
CA CYS A 36 -1.09 7.13 -11.39
C CYS A 36 -0.65 5.97 -12.29
N GLY A 37 -1.44 4.90 -12.39
CA GLY A 37 -1.13 3.75 -13.24
C GLY A 37 0.00 2.85 -12.71
N THR A 38 0.50 3.09 -11.50
CA THR A 38 1.56 2.28 -10.88
C THR A 38 1.10 0.84 -10.65
N VAL A 39 1.82 -0.12 -11.24
CA VAL A 39 1.57 -1.56 -11.11
C VAL A 39 2.80 -2.27 -10.54
N LEU A 40 2.70 -2.83 -9.34
CA LEU A 40 3.76 -3.64 -8.71
C LEU A 40 3.17 -4.62 -7.68
N ASP A 41 4.01 -5.41 -7.00
CA ASP A 41 3.55 -6.25 -5.90
C ASP A 41 3.07 -5.39 -4.71
N ARG A 42 2.04 -5.85 -4.01
CA ARG A 42 1.48 -5.17 -2.83
C ARG A 42 2.50 -5.04 -1.72
N ASP A 43 3.30 -6.08 -1.49
CA ASP A 43 4.27 -6.14 -0.40
C ASP A 43 5.45 -5.21 -0.71
N GLU A 44 5.87 -5.13 -1.98
CA GLU A 44 6.84 -4.15 -2.46
C GLU A 44 6.30 -2.71 -2.32
N ASN A 45 5.04 -2.45 -2.69
CA ASN A 45 4.41 -1.14 -2.50
C ASN A 45 4.35 -0.75 -1.01
N ALA A 46 4.11 -1.71 -0.12
CA ALA A 46 4.15 -1.48 1.32
C ALA A 46 5.56 -1.17 1.82
N ALA A 47 6.59 -1.88 1.35
CA ALA A 47 7.99 -1.62 1.69
C ALA A 47 8.42 -0.21 1.29
N ILE A 48 8.07 0.25 0.09
CA ILE A 48 8.37 1.62 -0.38
C ILE A 48 7.67 2.65 0.52
N ASN A 49 6.41 2.42 0.91
CA ASN A 49 5.71 3.33 1.83
C ASN A 49 6.41 3.41 3.21
N ILE A 50 6.92 2.29 3.73
CA ILE A 50 7.68 2.28 4.98
C ILE A 50 8.99 3.04 4.83
N LEU A 51 9.71 2.82 3.72
CA LEU A 51 10.94 3.55 3.41
C LEU A 51 10.69 5.06 3.33
N ASN A 52 9.67 5.48 2.58
CA ASN A 52 9.32 6.90 2.44
C ASN A 52 8.97 7.54 3.78
N LYS A 53 8.25 6.82 4.66
CA LYS A 53 7.99 7.28 6.03
C LYS A 53 9.27 7.42 6.83
N ALA A 54 10.13 6.41 6.82
CA ALA A 54 11.40 6.43 7.55
C ALA A 54 12.29 7.60 7.09
N LEU A 55 12.40 7.81 5.77
CA LEU A 55 13.14 8.91 5.17
C LEU A 55 12.59 10.29 5.58
N HIS A 56 11.26 10.43 5.62
CA HIS A 56 10.60 11.64 6.09
C HIS A 56 10.89 11.91 7.58
N GLU A 57 10.88 10.88 8.44
CA GLU A 57 11.21 11.00 9.87
C GLU A 57 12.68 11.42 10.09
N VAL A 58 13.61 10.98 9.23
CA VAL A 58 15.03 11.37 9.33
C VAL A 58 15.37 12.66 8.57
N GLY A 59 14.38 13.36 8.00
CA GLY A 59 14.56 14.62 7.29
C GLY A 59 15.24 14.51 5.92
N ILE A 60 15.32 13.31 5.34
CA ILE A 60 15.85 13.08 4.00
C ILE A 60 14.66 13.09 3.03
N ILE A 61 14.38 14.24 2.43
CA ILE A 61 13.32 14.36 1.42
C ILE A 61 13.85 13.79 0.10
N LEU A 62 13.51 12.54 -0.22
CA LEU A 62 13.58 12.05 -1.59
C LEU A 62 12.30 12.50 -2.31
N SER A 63 12.33 13.71 -2.87
CA SER A 63 11.35 14.10 -3.88
C SER A 63 11.57 13.22 -5.11
N ALA A 64 10.65 12.28 -5.32
CA ALA A 64 10.46 11.63 -6.61
C ALA A 64 9.68 12.57 -7.54
#